data_AF-A0A5E4K1K8-F1
#
_entry.id   AF-A0A5E4K1K8-F1
#
_cell.length_a   1.000
_cell.length_b   1.000
_cell.length_c   1.000
_cell.angle_alpha   90.00
_cell.angle_beta   90.00
_cell.angle_gamma   90.00
#
_symmetry.space_group_name_H-M   'P 1'
#
loop_
_entity.id
_entity.type
_entity.pdbx_description
1 polymer ?
#
loop_
_entity_poly.entity_id
_entity_poly.type
_entity_poly.pdbx_seq_one_letter_code
_entity_poly.pdbx_strand_id
1 'polypeptide(L)'
;MLNKRENKRAENRNFSQYNFSAKNSRGQGLPTSTIILLILGLVILIVLIFGFATGWSAFKNLLSPTNVDSLKDDCNSACGLNQKFSFCSAERTLRVNEDNLVVKTSCAVLAGVSDFAKYSIATCPSITCELKCADIKINSKAGSLTATAGYDVHLLTTDVSGTDGKCFVSK
;
A
#
# COMPACT_ATOMS: atom_id res chain seq x y z
N MET A 1 -34.27 -7.15 102.24
CA MET A 1 -33.94 -5.76 101.88
C MET A 1 -32.44 -5.53 102.13
N LEU A 2 -31.82 -4.67 101.30
CA LEU A 2 -30.45 -4.12 101.40
C LEU A 2 -29.31 -4.87 100.68
N ASN A 3 -29.40 -4.67 99.36
CA ASN A 3 -28.38 -4.48 98.34
C ASN A 3 -27.15 -3.66 98.80
N LYS A 4 -25.93 -4.13 98.47
CA LYS A 4 -24.73 -3.28 98.35
C LYS A 4 -23.85 -3.80 97.20
N ARG A 5 -24.02 -3.21 96.02
CA ARG A 5 -23.12 -3.39 94.86
C ARG A 5 -22.14 -2.23 94.83
N GLU A 6 -20.85 -2.50 94.94
CA GLU A 6 -19.82 -1.49 94.80
C GLU A 6 -19.39 -1.32 93.34
N ASN A 7 -19.63 -0.09 92.91
CA ASN A 7 -19.24 0.68 91.75
C ASN A 7 -17.72 0.60 91.41
N LYS A 8 -17.38 0.28 90.15
CA LYS A 8 -16.11 0.68 89.54
C LYS A 8 -16.38 1.33 88.18
N ARG A 9 -16.31 2.67 88.18
CA ARG A 9 -16.16 3.52 87.00
C ARG A 9 -14.85 3.19 86.28
N ALA A 10 -14.92 3.03 84.96
CA ALA A 10 -13.81 3.27 84.06
C ALA A 10 -14.36 3.98 82.81
N GLU A 11 -14.48 5.30 82.95
CA GLU A 11 -14.58 6.23 81.83
C GLU A 11 -13.20 6.31 81.18
N ASN A 12 -13.12 6.06 79.86
CA ASN A 12 -11.96 6.52 79.10
C ASN A 12 -12.44 6.99 77.72
N ARG A 13 -12.74 8.29 77.66
CA ARG A 13 -12.84 9.06 76.41
C ARG A 13 -11.42 9.45 76.00
N ASN A 14 -10.97 9.05 74.82
CA ASN A 14 -9.84 9.69 74.15
C ASN A 14 -10.14 9.70 72.65
N PHE A 15 -10.73 10.79 72.17
CA PHE A 15 -10.08 11.97 71.57
C PHE A 15 -9.76 11.76 70.09
N SER A 16 -10.59 12.45 69.31
CA SER A 16 -10.35 12.86 67.93
C SER A 16 -8.91 13.33 67.73
N GLN A 17 -8.17 12.65 66.85
CA GLN A 17 -6.91 13.14 66.29
C GLN A 17 -6.96 12.89 64.79
N TYR A 18 -7.72 13.76 64.11
CA TYR A 18 -7.47 14.09 62.72
C TYR A 18 -6.01 14.55 62.61
N ASN A 19 -5.11 13.63 62.26
CA ASN A 19 -3.82 14.01 61.73
C ASN A 19 -4.04 14.44 60.29
N PHE A 20 -4.52 15.68 60.13
CA PHE A 20 -4.23 16.53 58.98
C PHE A 20 -2.73 16.82 59.00
N SER A 21 -1.94 15.78 58.72
CA SER A 21 -0.53 15.98 58.41
C SER A 21 -0.46 16.19 56.91
N ALA A 22 -0.69 17.45 56.51
CA ALA A 22 -0.27 17.97 55.23
C ALA A 22 1.27 17.93 55.15
N LYS A 23 1.83 16.72 55.05
CA LYS A 23 3.23 16.54 54.69
C LYS A 23 3.29 16.69 53.18
N ASN A 24 3.77 17.87 52.80
CA ASN A 24 4.16 18.23 51.44
C ASN A 24 5.20 17.23 50.91
N SER A 25 4.74 16.10 50.39
CA SER A 25 5.47 15.25 49.46
C SER A 25 4.67 15.25 48.16
N ARG A 26 4.67 16.40 47.48
CA ARG A 26 4.16 16.58 46.12
C ARG A 26 5.03 15.86 45.07
N GLY A 27 5.64 14.74 45.43
CA GLY A 27 5.95 13.71 44.45
C GLY A 27 4.61 13.05 44.12
N GLN A 28 3.80 13.72 43.29
CA GLN A 28 2.70 13.06 42.61
C GLN A 28 3.34 11.95 41.78
N GLY A 29 3.44 10.75 42.36
CA GLY A 29 3.68 9.56 41.59
C GLY A 29 2.58 9.56 40.54
N LEU A 30 2.95 9.85 39.29
CA LEU A 30 2.02 9.77 38.19
C LEU A 30 1.36 8.39 38.30
N PRO A 31 0.02 8.33 38.34
CA PRO A 31 -0.66 7.05 38.53
C PRO A 31 -0.12 6.07 37.51
N THR A 32 0.18 4.84 37.94
CA THR A 32 0.89 3.84 37.12
C THR A 32 0.26 3.63 35.74
N SER A 33 -1.06 3.84 35.64
CA SER A 33 -1.81 3.90 34.38
C SER A 33 -1.28 4.94 33.39
N THR A 34 -0.92 6.14 33.85
CA THR A 34 -0.37 7.21 33.01
C THR A 34 1.00 6.83 32.46
N ILE A 35 1.83 6.19 33.27
CA ILE A 35 3.16 5.72 32.82
C ILE A 35 3.00 4.68 31.71
N ILE A 36 2.05 3.74 31.85
CA ILE A 36 1.76 2.74 30.82
C ILE A 36 1.26 3.39 29.53
N LEU A 37 0.37 4.37 29.62
CA LEU A 37 -0.16 5.10 28.46
C LEU A 37 0.93 5.88 27.72
N LEU A 38 1.89 6.48 28.44
CA LEU A 38 3.02 7.17 27.83
C LEU A 38 3.92 6.22 27.05
N ILE A 39 4.20 5.04 27.60
CA ILE A 39 5.02 4.02 26.93
C ILE A 39 4.30 3.48 25.68
N LEU A 40 3.00 3.15 25.79
CA LEU A 40 2.20 2.71 24.65
C LEU A 40 2.11 3.76 23.55
N GLY A 41 1.91 5.03 23.93
CA GLY A 41 1.87 6.16 23.00
C GLY A 41 3.20 6.34 22.26
N LEU A 42 4.32 6.22 22.97
CA LEU A 42 5.64 6.30 22.36
C LEU A 42 5.89 5.15 21.37
N VAL A 43 5.51 3.93 21.74
CA VAL A 43 5.64 2.75 20.86
C VAL A 43 4.82 2.92 19.59
N ILE A 44 3.57 3.36 19.70
CA ILE A 44 2.70 3.61 18.54
C ILE A 44 3.28 4.72 17.65
N LEU A 45 3.80 5.80 18.25
CA LEU A 45 4.42 6.89 17.50
C LEU A 45 5.61 6.39 16.66
N ILE A 46 6.49 5.58 17.25
CA ILE A 46 7.64 4.99 16.54
C ILE A 46 7.17 4.12 15.38
N VAL A 47 6.19 3.24 15.61
CA VAL A 47 5.65 2.35 14.57
C VAL A 47 5.01 3.14 13.41
N LEU A 48 4.29 4.23 13.71
CA LEU A 48 3.70 5.08 12.67
C LEU A 48 4.77 5.83 11.86
N ILE A 49 5.80 6.38 12.51
CA ILE A 49 6.91 7.06 11.81
C ILE A 49 7.62 6.07 10.89
N PHE A 50 7.98 4.88 11.38
CA PHE A 50 8.62 3.86 10.55
C PHE A 50 7.69 3.34 9.45
N GLY A 51 6.40 3.15 9.73
CA GLY A 51 5.41 2.68 8.76
C GLY A 51 5.16 3.68 7.63
N PHE A 52 5.11 4.97 7.94
CA PHE A 52 4.99 6.02 6.93
C PHE A 52 6.31 6.28 6.18
N ALA A 53 7.46 6.21 6.86
CA ALA A 53 8.78 6.45 6.24
C ALA A 53 9.22 5.32 5.30
N THR A 54 9.00 4.06 5.67
CA THR A 54 9.31 2.90 4.80
C THR A 54 8.22 2.66 3.74
N GLY A 55 7.06 3.28 3.93
CA GLY A 55 5.86 3.01 3.16
C GLY A 55 5.30 1.62 3.48
N TRP A 56 3.98 1.51 3.56
CA TRP A 56 3.26 0.23 3.77
C TRP A 56 3.42 -0.79 2.62
N SER A 57 4.48 -0.68 1.81
CA SER A 57 4.78 -1.51 0.62
C SER A 57 4.80 -3.01 0.93
N ALA A 58 5.38 -3.40 2.06
CA ALA A 58 5.40 -4.81 2.49
C ALA A 58 4.01 -5.33 2.89
N PHE A 59 3.17 -4.48 3.49
CA PHE A 59 1.80 -4.84 3.87
C PHE A 59 0.86 -4.89 2.65
N LYS A 60 1.03 -3.96 1.70
CA LYS A 60 0.30 -3.95 0.43
C LYS A 60 0.56 -5.25 -0.36
N ASN A 61 1.81 -5.72 -0.43
CA ASN A 61 2.14 -6.96 -1.13
C ASN A 61 1.58 -8.24 -0.49
N LEU A 62 1.32 -8.25 0.83
CA LEU A 62 0.86 -9.44 1.55
C LEU A 62 -0.66 -9.65 1.46
N LEU A 63 -1.43 -8.59 1.22
CA LEU A 63 -2.89 -8.65 1.02
C LEU A 63 -3.32 -8.89 -0.44
N SER A 64 -2.38 -9.08 -1.37
CA SER A 64 -2.59 -9.28 -2.82
C SER A 64 -3.22 -8.07 -3.52
N PRO A 65 -2.44 -7.03 -3.89
CA PRO A 65 -3.02 -5.88 -4.55
C PRO A 65 -2.89 -6.11 -6.05
N THR A 66 -4.01 -6.44 -6.70
CA THR A 66 -4.15 -6.14 -8.12
C THR A 66 -3.61 -4.73 -8.35
N ASN A 67 -2.66 -4.57 -9.27
CA ASN A 67 -1.93 -3.31 -9.41
C ASN A 67 -2.38 -2.50 -10.64
N VAL A 68 -3.57 -2.82 -11.16
CA VAL A 68 -4.17 -2.19 -12.33
C VAL A 68 -4.26 -0.68 -12.15
N ASP A 69 -4.70 -0.19 -11.00
CA ASP A 69 -4.89 1.26 -10.80
C ASP A 69 -3.56 2.00 -10.64
N SER A 70 -2.60 1.46 -9.89
CA SER A 70 -1.25 2.03 -9.85
C SER A 70 -0.59 2.02 -11.23
N LEU A 71 -0.86 0.99 -12.04
CA LEU A 71 -0.31 0.88 -13.38
C LEU A 71 -0.95 1.91 -14.33
N LYS A 72 -2.26 2.15 -14.21
CA LYS A 72 -2.96 3.23 -14.93
C LYS A 72 -2.35 4.58 -14.57
N ASP A 73 -2.15 4.86 -13.29
CA ASP A 73 -1.58 6.12 -12.82
C ASP A 73 -0.16 6.32 -13.35
N ASP A 74 0.67 5.26 -13.34
CA ASP A 74 2.02 5.30 -13.89
C ASP A 74 2.03 5.55 -15.41
N CYS A 75 1.11 4.92 -16.16
CA CYS A 75 0.96 5.12 -17.59
C CYS A 75 0.44 6.53 -17.91
N ASN A 76 -0.53 7.03 -17.15
CA ASN A 76 -1.08 8.38 -17.27
C ASN A 76 -0.01 9.44 -16.95
N SER A 77 0.80 9.22 -15.92
CA SER A 77 1.93 10.08 -15.57
C SER A 77 2.99 10.10 -16.67
N ALA A 78 3.39 8.92 -17.19
CA ALA A 78 4.34 8.84 -18.30
C ALA A 78 3.81 9.56 -19.56
N CYS A 79 2.50 9.46 -19.83
CA CYS A 79 1.84 10.18 -20.91
C CYS A 79 1.82 11.69 -20.67
N GLY A 80 1.38 12.15 -19.49
CA GLY A 80 1.29 13.57 -19.14
C GLY A 80 2.64 14.29 -19.11
N LEU A 81 3.70 13.55 -18.76
CA LEU A 81 5.08 14.04 -18.77
C LEU A 81 5.78 13.90 -20.13
N ASN A 82 5.07 13.46 -21.18
CA ASN A 82 5.63 13.21 -22.53
C ASN A 82 6.87 12.30 -22.53
N GLN A 83 6.93 11.32 -21.63
CA GLN A 83 8.06 10.39 -21.53
C GLN A 83 7.91 9.25 -22.55
N LYS A 84 8.25 9.50 -23.83
CA LYS A 84 8.12 8.52 -24.94
C LYS A 84 8.72 7.15 -24.59
N PHE A 85 9.96 7.12 -24.10
CA PHE A 85 10.62 5.86 -23.72
C PHE A 85 9.89 5.12 -22.59
N SER A 86 9.46 5.86 -21.56
CA SER A 86 8.76 5.29 -20.39
C SER A 86 7.40 4.72 -20.78
N PHE A 87 6.68 5.34 -21.71
CA PHE A 87 5.38 4.84 -22.15
C PHE A 87 5.51 3.67 -23.15
N CYS A 88 6.39 3.81 -24.14
CA CYS A 88 6.49 2.87 -25.26
C CYS A 88 7.34 1.63 -24.96
N SER A 89 8.46 1.78 -24.25
CA SER A 89 9.47 0.72 -24.10
C SER A 89 9.67 0.24 -22.67
N ALA A 90 9.39 1.08 -21.66
CA ALA A 90 9.60 0.66 -20.28
C ALA A 90 8.59 -0.42 -19.87
N GLU A 91 9.12 -1.57 -19.48
CA GLU A 91 8.34 -2.73 -19.06
C GLU A 91 7.77 -2.50 -17.65
N ARG A 92 6.47 -2.74 -17.49
CA ARG A 92 5.76 -2.76 -16.22
C ARG A 92 5.09 -4.11 -16.05
N THR A 93 4.86 -4.50 -14.81
CA THR A 93 4.21 -5.77 -14.50
C THR A 93 2.76 -5.50 -14.16
N LEU A 94 1.83 -5.99 -14.97
CA LEU A 94 0.41 -6.06 -14.67
C LEU A 94 0.13 -7.32 -13.84
N ARG A 95 -0.52 -7.16 -12.69
CA ARG A 95 -0.90 -8.22 -11.77
C ARG A 95 -2.38 -8.09 -11.47
N VAL A 96 -3.14 -9.14 -11.77
CA VAL A 96 -4.59 -9.19 -11.58
C VAL A 96 -4.91 -10.48 -10.85
N ASN A 97 -5.38 -10.35 -9.62
CA ASN A 97 -5.66 -11.51 -8.77
C ASN A 97 -6.88 -12.29 -9.28
N GLU A 98 -7.92 -11.57 -9.72
CA GLU A 98 -9.18 -12.14 -10.23
C GLU A 98 -8.94 -13.13 -11.38
N ASP A 99 -8.00 -12.82 -12.26
CA ASP A 99 -7.65 -13.64 -13.42
C ASP A 99 -6.39 -14.49 -13.21
N ASN A 100 -5.76 -14.46 -12.03
CA ASN A 100 -4.41 -15.00 -11.79
C ASN A 100 -3.39 -14.60 -12.88
N LEU A 101 -3.54 -13.39 -13.42
CA LEU A 101 -2.76 -12.92 -14.55
C LEU A 101 -1.57 -12.10 -14.06
N VAL A 102 -0.37 -12.50 -14.47
CA VAL A 102 0.85 -11.71 -14.29
C VAL A 102 1.49 -11.54 -15.66
N VAL A 103 1.47 -10.32 -16.18
CA VAL A 103 2.02 -10.00 -17.51
C VAL A 103 3.00 -8.84 -17.40
N LYS A 104 4.20 -9.01 -17.93
CA LYS A 104 5.22 -7.96 -18.01
C LYS A 104 5.26 -7.38 -19.42
N THR A 105 4.89 -6.11 -19.58
CA THR A 105 4.90 -5.40 -20.87
C THR A 105 4.82 -3.87 -20.71
N SER A 106 4.87 -3.10 -21.79
CA SER A 106 4.83 -1.62 -21.75
C SER A 106 3.41 -1.04 -21.74
N CYS A 107 3.28 0.23 -21.35
CA CYS A 107 1.98 0.93 -21.33
C CYS A 107 1.34 1.00 -22.72
N ALA A 108 2.16 1.17 -23.76
CA ALA A 108 1.68 1.15 -25.14
C ALA A 108 1.00 -0.18 -25.51
N VAL A 109 1.59 -1.31 -25.08
CA VAL A 109 1.01 -2.65 -25.30
C VAL A 109 -0.29 -2.82 -24.51
N LEU A 110 -0.30 -2.40 -23.24
CA LEU A 110 -1.48 -2.52 -22.40
C LEU A 110 -2.66 -1.66 -22.88
N ALA A 111 -2.39 -0.50 -23.49
CA ALA A 111 -3.43 0.37 -24.05
C ALA A 111 -3.86 -0.03 -25.47
N GLY A 112 -2.98 -0.67 -26.24
CA GLY A 112 -3.22 -1.00 -27.65
C GLY A 112 -3.78 -2.40 -27.91
N VAL A 113 -3.51 -3.38 -27.05
CA VAL A 113 -3.94 -4.77 -27.26
C VAL A 113 -5.33 -5.01 -26.65
N SER A 114 -6.23 -5.59 -27.45
CA SER A 114 -7.63 -5.88 -27.07
C SER A 114 -7.77 -6.78 -25.84
N ASP A 115 -6.85 -7.74 -25.64
CA ASP A 115 -6.83 -8.63 -24.47
C ASP A 115 -6.69 -7.87 -23.14
N PHE A 116 -6.10 -6.67 -23.16
CA PHE A 116 -5.92 -5.81 -21.98
C PHE A 116 -6.95 -4.69 -21.89
N ALA A 117 -7.87 -4.55 -22.86
CA ALA A 117 -8.88 -3.50 -22.89
C ALA A 117 -9.79 -3.53 -21.65
N LYS A 118 -10.02 -4.71 -21.06
CA LYS A 118 -10.77 -4.87 -19.80
C LYS A 118 -10.19 -4.06 -18.63
N TYR A 119 -8.91 -3.73 -18.67
CA TYR A 119 -8.23 -2.99 -17.61
C TYR A 119 -8.32 -1.48 -17.78
N SER A 120 -8.97 -0.95 -18.83
CA SER A 120 -9.23 0.49 -19.01
C SER A 120 -7.97 1.37 -18.92
N ILE A 121 -6.86 0.91 -19.49
CA ILE A 121 -5.63 1.70 -19.58
C ILE A 121 -5.75 2.61 -20.80
N ALA A 122 -5.69 3.92 -20.60
CA ALA A 122 -5.91 4.91 -21.64
C ALA A 122 -4.74 4.95 -22.65
N THR A 123 -5.07 5.16 -23.92
CA THR A 123 -4.07 5.48 -24.96
C THR A 123 -3.56 6.90 -24.79
N CYS A 124 -2.29 7.12 -25.15
CA CYS A 124 -1.67 8.44 -25.06
C CYS A 124 -1.64 9.13 -26.43
N PRO A 125 -2.46 10.17 -26.70
CA PRO A 125 -2.46 10.86 -27.98
C PRO A 125 -1.22 11.74 -28.19
N SER A 126 -0.55 12.15 -27.10
CA SER A 126 0.62 13.03 -27.15
C SER A 126 1.92 12.29 -27.52
N ILE A 127 1.94 10.96 -27.45
CA ILE A 127 3.13 10.13 -27.68
C ILE A 127 2.85 9.13 -28.80
N THR A 128 3.56 9.27 -29.91
CA THR A 128 3.58 8.27 -30.98
C THR A 128 4.71 7.27 -30.74
N CYS A 129 4.36 6.01 -30.48
CA CYS A 129 5.31 4.91 -30.34
C CYS A 129 5.70 4.37 -31.72
N GLU A 130 6.95 4.56 -32.10
CA GLU A 130 7.51 4.00 -33.34
C GLU A 130 8.38 2.80 -32.96
N LEU A 131 7.73 1.69 -32.59
CA LEU A 131 8.41 0.48 -32.17
C LEU A 131 8.49 -0.50 -33.33
N LYS A 132 9.58 -1.26 -33.41
CA LYS A 132 9.66 -2.42 -34.31
C LYS A 132 8.97 -3.61 -33.65
N CYS A 133 8.45 -4.52 -34.45
CA CYS A 133 7.81 -5.75 -33.96
C CYS A 133 8.73 -6.53 -32.99
N ALA A 134 10.03 -6.60 -33.29
CA ALA A 134 11.02 -7.28 -32.45
C ALA A 134 11.31 -6.59 -31.09
N ASP A 135 11.03 -5.28 -30.98
CA ASP A 135 11.28 -4.50 -29.77
C ASP A 135 10.11 -4.61 -28.77
N ILE A 136 8.94 -5.03 -29.25
CA ILE A 136 7.75 -5.25 -28.41
C ILE A 136 7.92 -6.56 -27.65
N LYS A 137 7.86 -6.49 -26.32
CA LYS A 137 7.99 -7.65 -25.44
C LYS A 137 6.78 -7.83 -24.53
N ILE A 138 6.30 -9.06 -24.43
CA ILE A 138 5.29 -9.49 -23.46
C ILE A 138 5.84 -10.74 -22.78
N ASN A 139 5.97 -10.72 -21.45
CA ASN A 139 6.52 -11.84 -20.67
C ASN A 139 7.89 -12.32 -21.19
N SER A 140 8.77 -11.39 -21.54
CA SER A 140 10.10 -11.64 -22.11
C SER A 140 10.10 -12.28 -23.51
N LYS A 141 8.94 -12.48 -24.13
CA LYS A 141 8.81 -12.93 -25.52
C LYS A 141 8.73 -11.72 -26.43
N ALA A 142 9.57 -11.69 -27.46
CA ALA A 142 9.55 -10.63 -28.47
C ALA A 142 8.44 -10.88 -29.50
N GLY A 143 7.96 -9.81 -30.12
CA GLY A 143 7.05 -9.88 -31.26
C GLY A 143 7.72 -10.51 -32.47
N SER A 144 6.93 -11.27 -33.22
CA SER A 144 7.35 -11.89 -34.48
C SER A 144 6.34 -11.60 -35.58
N LEU A 145 6.87 -11.31 -36.77
CA LEU A 145 6.09 -11.16 -38.00
C LEU A 145 5.63 -12.50 -38.60
N THR A 146 6.22 -13.60 -38.13
CA THR A 146 5.90 -14.96 -38.62
C THR A 146 4.95 -15.71 -37.71
N ALA A 147 4.66 -15.17 -36.52
CA ALA A 147 3.71 -15.77 -35.60
C ALA A 147 2.29 -15.64 -36.16
N THR A 148 1.46 -16.66 -35.96
CA THR A 148 0.07 -16.72 -36.44
C THR A 148 -0.95 -16.71 -35.31
N ALA A 149 -0.48 -16.80 -34.06
CA ALA A 149 -1.30 -16.77 -32.86
C ALA A 149 -0.52 -16.10 -31.72
N GLY A 150 -1.21 -15.27 -30.93
CA GLY A 150 -0.58 -14.50 -29.87
C GLY A 150 -1.38 -13.26 -29.47
N TYR A 151 -0.74 -12.36 -28.74
CA TYR A 151 -1.18 -10.97 -28.60
C TYR A 151 -0.91 -10.23 -29.89
N ASP A 152 -1.95 -9.67 -30.50
CA ASP A 152 -1.81 -8.82 -31.69
C ASP A 152 -1.32 -7.43 -31.29
N VAL A 153 -0.12 -7.07 -31.74
CA VAL A 153 0.52 -5.78 -31.46
C VAL A 153 0.75 -4.98 -32.74
N HIS A 154 0.11 -5.34 -33.86
CA HIS A 154 0.28 -4.68 -35.16
C HIS A 154 0.05 -3.16 -35.10
N LEU A 155 -0.94 -2.71 -34.32
CA LEU A 155 -1.27 -1.28 -34.16
C LEU A 155 -0.17 -0.45 -33.48
N LEU A 156 0.83 -1.10 -32.88
CA LEU A 156 1.93 -0.45 -32.15
C LEU A 156 3.24 -0.47 -32.94
N THR A 157 3.24 -1.11 -34.11
CA THR A 157 4.42 -1.31 -34.94
C THR A 157 4.45 -0.36 -36.13
N THR A 158 5.63 0.18 -36.44
CA THR A 158 5.83 1.02 -37.64
C THR A 158 6.59 0.33 -38.77
N ASP A 159 7.21 -0.81 -38.48
CA ASP A 159 7.89 -1.68 -39.47
C ASP A 159 6.92 -2.54 -40.28
N VAL A 160 5.63 -2.47 -39.96
CA VAL A 160 4.57 -3.28 -40.55
C VAL A 160 3.67 -2.40 -41.42
N SER A 161 4.28 -1.78 -42.43
CA SER A 161 3.60 -0.96 -43.43
C SER A 161 3.22 -1.81 -44.65
N GLY A 162 2.10 -2.52 -44.57
CA GLY A 162 1.55 -3.32 -45.67
C GLY A 162 0.40 -4.24 -45.24
N THR A 163 -0.50 -4.56 -46.16
CA THR A 163 -1.80 -5.25 -45.94
C THR A 163 -1.74 -6.66 -45.35
N ASP A 164 -0.54 -7.24 -45.20
CA ASP A 164 -0.34 -8.63 -44.72
C ASP A 164 0.54 -8.72 -43.47
N GLY A 165 1.05 -7.59 -42.99
CA GLY A 165 1.98 -7.58 -41.89
C GLY A 165 1.26 -7.77 -40.57
N LYS A 166 1.39 -8.95 -39.97
CA LYS A 166 0.85 -9.23 -38.64
C LYS A 166 2.01 -9.37 -37.65
N CYS A 167 2.05 -8.53 -36.63
CA CYS A 167 3.02 -8.69 -35.55
C CYS A 167 2.32 -9.31 -34.34
N PHE A 168 2.72 -10.53 -33.98
CA PHE A 168 2.18 -11.20 -32.80
C PHE A 168 3.27 -11.49 -31.79
N VAL A 169 2.92 -11.38 -30.52
CA VAL A 169 3.73 -11.88 -29.41
C VAL A 169 3.10 -13.16 -28.88
N SER A 170 3.86 -14.25 -28.83
CA SER A 170 3.39 -15.54 -28.31
C SER A 170 2.83 -15.37 -26.88
N LYS A 171 1.65 -15.97 -26.61
CA LYS A 171 1.03 -15.98 -25.27
C LYS A 171 1.84 -16.78 -24.26
#